data_AF-A0A0C2GWU5-F1
#
_entry.id   AF-A0A0C2GWU5-F1
#
_cell.length_a   1.000
_cell.length_b   1.000
_cell.length_c   1.000
_cell.angle_alpha   90.00
_cell.angle_beta   90.00
_cell.angle_gamma   90.00
#
_symmetry.space_group_name_H-M   'P 1'
#
loop_
_entity.id
_entity.type
_entity.pdbx_description
1 polymer ?
#
loop_
_entity_poly.entity_id
_entity_poly.type
_entity_poly.pdbx_seq_one_letter_code
_entity_poly.pdbx_strand_id
1 'polypeptide(L)'
;MGSYVVLVSLMVSFTFAEVGIMRAKVGSRVVLSLGENVTKWMRVKDDGTKETVRYCGRRKTGPGCDQFINVKRKATAVPKSKVQVFPNGTLVFKKIRGSDGGTYYSPQSKPKVRGLS
;
A
#
# COMPACT_ATOMS: atom_id res chain seq x y z
N MET A 1 -51.28 -24.11 1.09
CA MET A 1 -51.03 -22.69 0.75
C MET A 1 -49.88 -22.21 1.62
N GLY A 2 -48.63 -22.46 1.21
CA GLY A 2 -47.83 -21.47 0.48
C GLY A 2 -46.87 -20.80 1.47
N SER A 3 -45.81 -21.47 1.93
CA SER A 3 -44.49 -21.42 1.28
C SER A 3 -44.06 -20.02 0.82
N TYR A 4 -44.12 -19.00 1.67
CA TYR A 4 -43.55 -17.68 1.36
C TYR A 4 -43.06 -16.94 2.61
N VAL A 5 -42.01 -17.43 3.27
CA VAL A 5 -40.93 -16.52 3.69
C VAL A 5 -39.62 -17.25 3.39
N VAL A 6 -39.44 -17.47 2.09
CA VAL A 6 -38.20 -17.85 1.45
C VAL A 6 -37.11 -16.91 1.97
N LEU A 7 -36.12 -17.49 2.64
CA LEU A 7 -34.71 -17.14 2.56
C LEU A 7 -34.46 -15.63 2.35
N VAL A 8 -34.37 -14.87 3.44
CA VAL A 8 -33.57 -13.64 3.43
C VAL A 8 -32.12 -14.09 3.33
N SER A 9 -31.74 -14.35 2.08
CA SER A 9 -30.39 -14.64 1.60
C SER A 9 -29.48 -13.52 2.08
N LEU A 10 -28.66 -13.83 3.08
CA LEU A 10 -27.54 -13.01 3.50
C LEU A 10 -26.60 -12.87 2.28
N MET A 11 -26.80 -11.82 1.50
CA MET A 11 -25.88 -11.39 0.45
C MET A 11 -24.61 -10.88 1.13
N VAL A 12 -23.73 -11.81 1.49
CA VAL A 12 -22.36 -11.50 1.92
C VAL A 12 -21.66 -10.89 0.71
N SER A 13 -21.60 -9.56 0.68
CA SER A 13 -20.90 -8.82 -0.37
C SER A 13 -19.40 -8.97 -0.08
N PHE A 14 -18.78 -9.98 -0.68
CA PHE A 14 -17.33 -10.13 -0.65
C PHE A 14 -16.72 -8.96 -1.44
N THR A 15 -16.16 -7.98 -0.73
CA THR A 15 -15.29 -7.00 -1.36
C THR A 15 -13.96 -7.70 -1.65
N PHE A 16 -13.73 -8.01 -2.92
CA PHE A 16 -12.43 -8.50 -3.37
C PHE A 16 -11.46 -7.31 -3.35
N ALA A 17 -10.58 -7.27 -2.35
CA ALA A 17 -9.39 -6.45 -2.45
C ALA A 17 -8.50 -7.09 -3.54
N GLU A 18 -8.20 -6.34 -4.59
CA GLU A 18 -7.27 -6.78 -5.63
C GLU A 18 -5.85 -6.80 -5.05
N VAL A 19 -5.33 -8.00 -4.78
CA VAL A 19 -3.96 -8.19 -4.29
C VAL A 19 -3.07 -8.61 -5.44
N GLY A 20 -2.24 -7.69 -5.93
CA GLY A 20 -1.18 -7.99 -6.89
C GLY A 20 0.08 -8.52 -6.20
N ILE A 21 0.62 -9.64 -6.67
CA ILE A 21 1.91 -10.18 -6.18
C ILE A 21 3.04 -9.66 -7.08
N MET A 22 3.97 -8.90 -6.50
CA MET A 22 5.19 -8.47 -7.19
C MET A 22 6.41 -9.16 -6.57
N ARG A 23 7.15 -9.94 -7.38
CA ARG A 23 8.44 -10.52 -7.00
C ARG A 23 9.57 -9.61 -7.47
N ALA A 24 10.55 -9.34 -6.60
CA ALA A 24 11.71 -8.52 -6.93
C ALA A 24 13.00 -9.17 -6.43
N LYS A 25 14.09 -9.01 -7.18
CA LYS A 25 15.42 -9.48 -6.80
C LYS A 25 16.05 -8.48 -5.82
N VAL A 26 16.64 -8.96 -4.72
CA VAL A 26 17.37 -8.10 -3.78
C VAL A 26 18.44 -7.28 -4.53
N GLY A 27 18.51 -5.99 -4.21
CA GLY A 27 19.39 -5.03 -4.84
C GLY A 27 18.86 -4.39 -6.12
N SER A 28 17.77 -4.91 -6.71
CA SER A 28 17.15 -4.30 -7.90
C SER A 28 16.40 -3.02 -7.56
N ARG A 29 16.20 -2.18 -8.58
CA ARG A 29 15.25 -1.07 -8.53
C ARG A 29 13.83 -1.63 -8.57
N VAL A 30 12.93 -1.09 -7.75
CA VAL A 30 11.50 -1.43 -7.75
C VAL A 30 10.67 -0.14 -7.80
N VAL A 31 9.61 -0.16 -8.59
CA VAL A 31 8.65 0.94 -8.74
C VAL A 31 7.25 0.38 -8.51
N LEU A 32 6.57 0.88 -7.49
CA LEU A 32 5.18 0.55 -7.21
C LEU A 32 4.29 1.72 -7.63
N SER A 33 3.14 1.40 -8.24
CA SER A 33 2.14 2.37 -8.66
C SER A 33 0.75 1.81 -8.39
N LEU A 34 -0.11 2.60 -7.76
CA LEU A 34 -1.54 2.29 -7.57
C LEU A 34 -2.43 3.25 -8.39
N GLY A 35 -1.83 3.98 -9.33
CA GLY A 35 -2.49 5.05 -10.08
C GLY A 35 -2.23 6.43 -9.49
N GLU A 36 -3.02 7.40 -9.94
CA GLU A 36 -2.87 8.81 -9.61
C GLU A 36 -3.34 9.13 -8.18
N ASN A 37 -3.00 10.34 -7.70
CA ASN A 37 -3.44 10.89 -6.40
C ASN A 37 -2.95 10.15 -5.15
N VAL A 38 -1.97 9.26 -5.29
CA VAL A 38 -1.32 8.60 -4.15
C VAL A 38 -0.20 9.50 -3.62
N THR A 39 -0.39 10.14 -2.48
CA THR A 39 0.67 10.94 -1.83
C THR A 39 1.21 10.26 -0.58
N LYS A 40 0.51 9.26 -0.06
CA LYS A 40 0.90 8.47 1.12
C LYS A 40 0.82 6.98 0.81
N TRP A 41 1.88 6.28 1.20
CA TRP A 41 2.01 4.84 1.15
C TRP A 41 2.03 4.24 2.54
N MET A 42 1.48 3.05 2.64
CA MET A 42 1.47 2.20 3.81
C MET A 42 2.06 0.84 3.43
N ARG A 43 2.78 0.24 4.38
CA ARG A 43 3.30 -1.12 4.31
C ARG A 43 2.85 -1.87 5.55
N VAL A 44 2.36 -3.10 5.38
CA VAL A 44 2.23 -4.08 6.46
C VAL A 44 3.28 -5.15 6.24
N LYS A 45 4.20 -5.32 7.18
CA LYS A 45 5.19 -6.41 7.14
C LYS A 45 4.54 -7.74 7.57
N ASP A 46 5.25 -8.83 7.34
CA ASP A 46 4.77 -10.19 7.67
C ASP A 46 4.47 -10.38 9.18
N ASP A 47 5.17 -9.63 10.05
CA ASP A 47 4.92 -9.59 11.49
C ASP A 47 3.73 -8.69 11.90
N GLY A 48 2.98 -8.15 10.95
CA GLY A 48 1.88 -7.22 11.16
C GLY A 48 2.30 -5.77 11.42
N THR A 49 3.60 -5.47 11.43
CA THR A 49 4.11 -4.11 11.65
C THR A 49 3.64 -3.17 10.54
N LYS A 50 2.93 -2.10 10.93
CA LYS A 50 2.46 -1.04 10.04
C LYS A 50 3.45 0.11 9.94
N GLU A 51 3.79 0.47 8.72
CA GLU A 51 4.73 1.54 8.40
C GLU A 51 4.18 2.48 7.34
N THR A 52 4.63 3.73 7.34
CA THR A 52 4.17 4.77 6.41
C THR A 52 5.29 5.61 5.84
N VAL A 53 5.11 6.07 4.60
CA VAL A 53 5.95 7.06 3.93
C VAL A 53 5.05 7.92 3.03
N ARG A 54 5.45 9.17 2.77
CA ARG A 54 4.69 10.12 1.97
C ARG A 54 5.58 10.94 1.06
N TYR A 55 4.96 11.56 0.06
CA TYR A 55 5.60 12.62 -0.70
C TYR A 55 5.81 13.85 0.20
N CYS A 56 7.02 14.41 0.17
CA CYS A 56 7.40 15.59 0.96
C CYS A 56 7.85 16.79 0.11
N GLY A 57 7.76 16.70 -1.21
CA GLY A 57 8.35 17.69 -2.12
C GLY A 57 9.64 17.21 -2.78
N ARG A 58 10.06 17.92 -3.84
CA ARG A 58 11.28 17.59 -4.59
C ARG A 58 12.51 17.70 -3.68
N ARG A 59 13.37 16.67 -3.70
CA ARG A 59 14.65 16.59 -2.98
C ARG A 59 14.56 16.71 -1.44
N LYS A 60 13.37 16.57 -0.85
CA LYS A 60 13.21 16.53 0.61
C LYS A 60 13.50 15.12 1.14
N THR A 61 14.28 15.04 2.20
CA THR A 61 14.73 13.80 2.86
C THR A 61 14.38 13.84 4.35
N GLY A 62 14.28 12.68 4.98
CA GLY A 62 13.98 12.56 6.40
C GLY A 62 12.90 11.49 6.69
N PRO A 63 12.64 11.22 7.98
CA PRO A 63 11.61 10.27 8.40
C PRO A 63 10.26 10.59 7.75
N GLY A 64 9.68 9.61 7.08
CA GLY A 64 8.42 9.73 6.37
C GLY A 64 8.52 10.28 4.96
N CYS A 65 9.70 10.72 4.50
CA CYS A 65 9.93 11.24 3.14
C CYS A 65 10.76 10.26 2.30
N ASP A 66 11.92 9.85 2.81
CA ASP A 66 12.83 8.89 2.16
C ASP A 66 13.08 7.63 3.00
N GLN A 67 12.44 7.55 4.17
CA GLN A 67 12.47 6.43 5.09
C GLN A 67 11.07 6.20 5.66
N PHE A 68 10.69 4.94 5.84
CA PHE A 68 9.43 4.62 6.49
C PHE A 68 9.43 5.04 7.96
N ILE A 69 8.25 5.35 8.48
CA ILE A 69 7.96 5.53 9.90
C ILE A 69 7.11 4.36 10.36
N ASN A 70 7.45 3.72 11.46
CA ASN A 70 6.55 2.78 12.11
C ASN A 70 5.44 3.56 12.83
N VAL A 71 4.20 3.22 12.48
CA VAL A 71 3.01 3.95 12.90
C VAL A 71 2.78 3.87 14.40
N LYS A 72 3.02 2.70 15.02
CA LYS A 72 2.77 2.46 16.44
C LYS A 72 3.74 3.25 17.32
N ARG A 73 5.04 3.16 17.01
CA ARG A 73 6.11 3.81 17.80
C ARG A 73 6.44 5.23 17.36
N LYS A 74 5.82 5.74 16.29
CA LYS A 74 6.04 7.09 15.73
C LYS A 74 7.53 7.40 15.48
N ALA A 75 8.30 6.38 15.09
CA ALA A 75 9.74 6.47 14.91
C ALA A 75 10.15 5.83 13.58
N THR A 76 11.33 6.21 13.06
CA THR A 76 11.89 5.66 11.82
C THR A 76 11.89 4.14 11.83
N ALA A 77 11.36 3.53 10.77
CA ALA A 77 11.29 2.09 10.57
C ALA A 77 12.66 1.42 10.67
N VAL A 78 12.69 0.23 11.26
CA VAL A 78 13.90 -0.59 11.42
C VAL A 78 13.55 -2.01 10.96
N PRO A 79 14.37 -2.64 10.10
CA PRO A 79 15.54 -2.07 9.41
C PRO A 79 15.15 -0.92 8.46
N LYS A 80 16.09 0.01 8.23
CA LYS A 80 15.87 1.17 7.35
C LYS A 80 15.72 0.73 5.90
N SER A 81 14.72 1.30 5.23
CA SER A 81 14.51 1.22 3.79
C SER A 81 14.73 2.60 3.18
N LYS A 82 15.48 2.69 2.08
CA LYS A 82 15.66 3.93 1.32
C LYS A 82 14.67 3.96 0.17
N VAL A 83 13.71 4.88 0.23
CA VAL A 83 12.64 5.01 -0.75
C VAL A 83 12.46 6.44 -1.21
N GLN A 84 11.63 6.64 -2.23
CA GLN A 84 11.17 7.94 -2.66
C GLN A 84 9.73 7.82 -3.17
N VAL A 85 8.84 8.66 -2.65
CA VAL A 85 7.51 8.87 -3.23
C VAL A 85 7.61 10.01 -4.23
N PHE A 86 7.09 9.84 -5.44
CA PHE A 86 7.10 10.86 -6.48
C PHE A 86 5.75 11.60 -6.58
N PRO A 87 5.69 12.78 -7.22
CA PRO A 87 4.45 13.54 -7.38
C PRO A 87 3.35 12.78 -8.14
N ASN A 88 3.73 11.88 -9.05
CA ASN A 88 2.80 11.00 -9.78
C ASN A 88 2.29 9.82 -8.94
N GLY A 89 2.65 9.78 -7.66
CA GLY A 89 2.23 8.79 -6.68
C GLY A 89 2.99 7.46 -6.69
N THR A 90 4.01 7.33 -7.54
CA THR A 90 4.86 6.13 -7.53
C THR A 90 5.75 6.08 -6.29
N LEU A 91 5.90 4.88 -5.71
CA LEU A 91 6.87 4.57 -4.66
C LEU A 91 8.05 3.84 -5.27
N VAL A 92 9.26 4.38 -5.10
CA VAL A 92 10.47 3.85 -5.72
C VAL A 92 11.47 3.40 -4.65
N PHE A 93 11.95 2.17 -4.81
CA PHE A 93 13.14 1.65 -4.15
C PHE A 93 14.29 1.72 -5.14
N LYS A 94 15.38 2.41 -4.78
CA LYS A 94 16.60 2.40 -5.63
C LYS A 94 17.28 1.03 -5.61
N LYS A 95 17.30 0.38 -4.43
CA LYS A 95 17.83 -0.97 -4.18
C LYS A 95 16.96 -1.63 -3.12
N ILE A 96 16.09 -2.56 -3.51
CA ILE A 96 15.20 -3.26 -2.58
C ILE A 96 15.97 -4.26 -1.70
N ARG A 97 15.55 -4.44 -0.45
CA ARG A 97 16.17 -5.37 0.52
C ARG A 97 15.20 -6.52 0.84
N GLY A 98 15.71 -7.64 1.35
CA GLY A 98 14.85 -8.74 1.81
C GLY A 98 13.87 -8.32 2.91
N SER A 99 14.27 -7.37 3.75
CA SER A 99 13.42 -6.81 4.81
C SER A 99 12.32 -5.84 4.33
N ASP A 100 12.26 -5.58 3.02
CA ASP A 100 11.24 -4.72 2.41
C ASP A 100 10.00 -5.52 1.97
N GLY A 101 9.95 -6.82 2.24
CA GLY A 101 8.75 -7.64 2.05
C GLY A 101 7.56 -7.09 2.85
N GLY A 102 6.36 -7.24 2.27
CA GLY A 102 5.11 -6.87 2.91
C GLY A 102 4.04 -6.44 1.90
N THR A 103 2.85 -6.20 2.42
CA THR A 103 1.70 -5.71 1.65
C THR A 103 1.75 -4.19 1.58
N TYR A 104 1.78 -3.65 0.37
CA TYR A 104 1.80 -2.22 0.10
C TYR A 104 0.43 -1.73 -0.34
N TYR A 105 0.00 -0.59 0.22
CA TYR A 105 -1.27 0.03 -0.13
C TYR A 105 -1.22 1.54 0.09
N SER A 106 -2.23 2.25 -0.41
CA SER A 106 -2.45 3.65 -0.06
C SER A 106 -3.78 3.80 0.66
N PRO A 107 -3.87 4.57 1.76
CA PRO A 107 -5.16 4.90 2.36
C PRO A 107 -5.99 5.86 1.48
N GLN A 108 -5.40 6.40 0.41
CA GLN A 108 -6.03 7.34 -0.51
C GLN A 108 -6.55 6.67 -1.79
N SER A 109 -6.14 5.44 -2.08
CA SER A 109 -6.63 4.73 -3.25
C SER A 109 -8.08 4.33 -3.05
N LYS A 110 -8.98 4.84 -3.91
CA LYS A 110 -10.36 4.35 -4.01
C LYS A 110 -10.43 3.17 -4.98
N PRO A 111 -11.27 2.16 -4.74
CA PRO A 111 -11.55 1.14 -5.75
C PRO A 111 -12.07 1.79 -7.03
N LYS A 112 -11.55 1.38 -8.18
CA LYS A 112 -12.05 1.85 -9.48
C LYS A 112 -13.42 1.21 -9.73
N VAL A 113 -14.50 1.98 -9.64
CA VAL A 113 -15.84 1.51 -10.02
C VAL A 113 -16.03 1.81 -11.51
N ARG A 114 -16.17 0.78 -12.35
CA ARG A 114 -16.70 0.96 -13.72
C ARG A 114 -18.21 0.78 -13.66
N GLY A 115 -18.96 1.84 -13.95
CA GLY A 115 -20.38 1.72 -14.25
C GLY A 115 -20.56 1.05 -15.62
N LEU A 116 -21.53 0.16 -15.75
CA LEU A 116 -22.01 -0.29 -17.05
C LEU A 116 -22.79 0.90 -17.64
N SER A 117 -22.30 1.47 -18.74
CA SER A 117 -23.05 2.40 -19.60
C SER A 117 -23.89 1.64 -20.60
#